data_AF-A0A952QID5-F1
#
_entry.id   AF-A0A952QID5-F1
#
_cell.length_a   1.000
_cell.length_b   1.000
_cell.length_c   1.000
_cell.angle_alpha   90.00
_cell.angle_beta   90.00
_cell.angle_gamma   90.00
#
_symmetry.space_group_name_H-M   'P 1'
#
loop_
_entity.id
_entity.type
_entity.pdbx_description
1 polymer ?
#
loop_
_entity_poly.entity_id
_entity_poly.type
_entity_poly.pdbx_seq_one_letter_code
_entity_poly.pdbx_strand_id
1 'polypeptide(L)'
;MASHAHEHAELTKGGAHPHHVLTQPMIIRVAGALFALMAITIIAAIYMPEPYKGYTVPMQVLALAIAIVKGGLVVWYYMGVRFGTRLIKIFAFGGFIWFFTLFVMLCDYTTRPYEPVKGWEKVSSSALPRSTAKEPD
;
A
#
# COMPACT_ATOMS: atom_id res chain seq x y z
N MET A 1 -67.17 14.08 2.68
CA MET A 1 -66.01 13.38 2.06
C MET A 1 -64.91 14.37 1.67
N ALA A 2 -64.42 15.19 2.60
CA ALA A 2 -63.38 16.20 2.31
C ALA A 2 -62.39 16.40 3.48
N SER A 3 -62.22 15.37 4.33
CA SER A 3 -61.35 15.44 5.52
C SER A 3 -60.12 14.52 5.44
N HIS A 4 -59.94 13.76 4.36
CA HIS A 4 -58.84 12.79 4.22
C HIS A 4 -57.75 13.20 3.21
N ALA A 5 -57.86 14.38 2.59
CA ALA A 5 -56.90 14.83 1.58
C ALA A 5 -55.77 15.73 2.15
N HIS A 6 -55.87 16.17 3.40
CA HIS A 6 -54.96 17.15 3.99
C HIS A 6 -53.88 16.56 4.92
N GLU A 7 -53.86 15.25 5.16
CA GLU A 7 -52.90 14.63 6.09
C GLU A 7 -51.60 14.15 5.43
N HIS A 8 -51.57 14.05 4.09
CA HIS A 8 -50.39 13.58 3.36
C HIS A 8 -49.45 14.70 2.88
N ALA A 9 -49.78 15.97 3.08
CA ALA A 9 -48.95 17.09 2.64
C ALA A 9 -47.89 17.52 3.65
N GLU A 10 -47.95 17.06 4.91
CA GLU A 10 -47.05 17.49 5.98
C GLU A 10 -45.92 16.49 6.32
N LEU A 11 -45.89 15.30 5.68
CA LEU A 11 -44.91 14.24 5.99
C LEU A 11 -43.66 14.25 5.09
N THR A 12 -43.41 15.30 4.32
CA THR A 12 -42.20 15.43 3.47
C THR A 12 -41.29 16.58 3.87
N LYS A 13 -41.60 17.29 4.96
CA LYS A 13 -40.69 18.26 5.59
C LYS A 13 -39.71 17.58 6.57
N GLY A 14 -39.40 16.31 6.34
CA GLY A 14 -38.29 15.62 6.97
C GLY A 14 -37.05 15.91 6.15
N GLY A 15 -36.26 16.91 6.57
CA GLY A 15 -34.90 17.12 6.09
C GLY A 15 -34.06 15.89 6.36
N ALA A 16 -34.13 14.90 5.48
CA ALA A 16 -33.26 13.74 5.45
C ALA A 16 -31.88 14.22 5.01
N HIS A 17 -31.17 14.91 5.90
CA HIS A 17 -29.75 15.16 5.74
C HIS A 17 -29.08 13.78 5.67
N PRO A 18 -28.47 13.41 4.54
CA PRO A 18 -27.74 12.16 4.46
C PRO A 18 -26.67 12.17 5.57
N HIS A 19 -26.66 11.10 6.37
CA HIS A 19 -25.73 10.88 7.48
C HIS A 19 -24.33 10.65 6.89
N HIS A 20 -23.72 11.73 6.43
CA HIS A 20 -22.49 11.75 5.66
C HIS A 20 -21.32 11.40 6.58
N VAL A 21 -20.88 10.14 6.50
CA VAL A 21 -19.81 9.56 7.33
C VAL A 21 -18.47 10.29 7.12
N LEU A 22 -18.33 10.99 5.99
CA LEU A 22 -17.19 11.85 5.69
C LEU A 22 -17.69 13.27 5.44
N THR A 23 -17.45 14.17 6.38
CA THR A 23 -17.69 15.61 6.21
C THR A 23 -16.89 16.10 5.00
N GLN A 24 -17.57 16.70 4.01
CA GLN A 24 -16.94 17.32 2.84
C GLN A 24 -15.72 18.19 3.18
N PRO A 25 -15.75 19.05 4.23
CA PRO A 25 -14.57 19.84 4.60
C PRO A 25 -13.38 18.97 5.05
N MET A 26 -13.61 17.80 5.64
CA MET A 26 -12.51 16.91 6.05
C MET A 26 -11.81 16.31 4.84
N ILE A 27 -12.55 15.82 3.85
CA ILE A 27 -11.97 15.27 2.61
C ILE A 27 -11.11 16.33 1.91
N ILE A 28 -11.57 17.57 1.82
CA ILE A 28 -10.84 18.66 1.17
C ILE A 28 -9.56 19.01 1.95
N ARG A 29 -9.60 19.02 3.28
CA ARG A 29 -8.42 19.24 4.12
C ARG A 29 -7.37 18.15 3.93
N VAL A 30 -7.78 16.89 3.90
CA VAL A 30 -6.85 15.76 3.67
C VAL A 30 -6.31 15.80 2.23
N ALA A 31 -7.14 16.15 1.23
CA ALA A 31 -6.70 16.34 -0.14
C ALA A 31 -5.60 17.42 -0.22
N GLY A 32 -5.83 18.57 0.42
CA GLY A 32 -4.84 19.65 0.52
C GLY A 32 -3.54 19.18 1.17
N ALA A 33 -3.61 18.38 2.25
CA ALA A 33 -2.43 17.80 2.87
C ALA A 33 -1.67 16.85 1.92
N LEU A 34 -2.36 16.05 1.10
CA LEU A 34 -1.73 15.17 0.11
C LEU A 34 -1.04 15.96 -1.01
N PHE A 35 -1.67 17.04 -1.49
CA PHE A 35 -1.04 17.94 -2.46
C PHE A 35 0.16 18.69 -1.87
N ALA A 36 0.09 19.10 -0.61
CA ALA A 36 1.23 19.70 0.08
C ALA A 36 2.40 18.71 0.21
N LEU A 37 2.14 17.45 0.60
CA LEU A 37 3.16 16.39 0.64
C LEU A 37 3.78 16.15 -0.74
N MET A 38 2.97 16.21 -1.81
CA MET A 38 3.49 16.12 -3.19
C MET A 38 4.40 17.30 -3.53
N ALA A 39 4.00 18.54 -3.21
CA ALA A 39 4.85 19.71 -3.42
C ALA A 39 6.17 19.58 -2.65
N ILE A 40 6.13 19.09 -1.41
CA ILE A 40 7.33 18.81 -0.60
C ILE A 40 8.24 17.80 -1.29
N THR A 41 7.71 16.70 -1.85
CA THR A 41 8.54 15.73 -2.58
C THR A 41 9.23 16.34 -3.81
N ILE A 42 8.54 17.23 -4.53
CA ILE A 42 9.07 17.90 -5.71
C ILE A 42 10.15 18.91 -5.30
N ILE A 43 9.89 19.72 -4.27
CA ILE A 43 10.85 20.69 -3.74
C ILE A 43 12.09 19.96 -3.22
N ALA A 44 11.93 18.87 -2.48
CA ALA A 44 13.05 18.06 -1.99
C ALA A 44 13.88 17.48 -3.14
N ALA A 45 13.25 17.11 -4.26
CA ALA A 45 13.94 16.62 -5.44
C ALA A 45 14.68 17.74 -6.21
N ILE A 46 14.12 18.95 -6.29
CA ILE A 46 14.69 20.07 -7.06
C ILE A 46 15.82 20.76 -6.29
N TYR A 47 15.64 21.04 -5.00
CA TYR A 47 16.58 21.84 -4.19
C TYR A 47 17.75 21.03 -3.61
N MET A 48 18.22 20.01 -4.35
CA MET A 48 19.26 19.12 -3.89
C MET A 48 20.63 19.83 -3.74
N PRO A 49 21.22 19.88 -2.53
CA PRO A 49 22.55 20.46 -2.33
C PRO A 49 23.65 19.56 -2.92
N GLU A 50 24.68 20.17 -3.51
CA GLU A 50 25.83 19.56 -4.19
C GLU A 50 26.60 18.44 -3.44
N PRO A 51 26.61 18.29 -2.09
CA PRO A 51 27.26 17.13 -1.46
C PRO A 51 26.48 15.81 -1.63
N TYR A 52 25.19 15.87 -1.96
CA TYR A 52 24.30 14.69 -1.97
C TYR A 52 23.99 14.17 -3.38
N LYS A 53 24.47 14.85 -4.43
CA LYS A 53 24.29 14.42 -5.83
C LYS A 53 24.92 13.05 -6.15
N GLY A 54 25.73 12.49 -5.25
CA GLY A 54 26.28 11.13 -5.34
C GLY A 54 25.72 10.11 -4.34
N TYR A 55 25.03 10.53 -3.27
CA TYR A 55 24.50 9.63 -2.24
C TYR A 55 23.01 9.37 -2.48
N THR A 56 22.70 8.29 -3.18
CA THR A 56 21.33 7.90 -3.53
C THR A 56 20.52 7.44 -2.31
N VAL A 57 21.14 6.71 -1.38
CA VAL A 57 20.47 6.08 -0.23
C VAL A 57 19.68 7.05 0.66
N PRO A 58 20.24 8.17 1.20
CA PRO A 58 19.51 9.05 2.10
C PRO A 58 18.26 9.69 1.45
N MET A 59 18.31 9.93 0.14
CA MET A 59 17.18 10.48 -0.60
C MET A 59 16.09 9.46 -0.84
N GLN A 60 16.46 8.21 -1.13
CA GLN A 60 15.47 7.14 -1.23
C GLN A 60 14.77 6.91 0.10
N VAL A 61 15.49 7.00 1.22
CA VAL A 61 14.90 6.91 2.56
C VAL A 61 13.93 8.08 2.81
N LEU A 62 14.31 9.31 2.47
CA LEU A 62 13.43 10.47 2.62
C LEU A 62 12.17 10.37 1.73
N ALA A 63 12.34 10.03 0.46
CA ALA A 63 11.24 9.84 -0.49
C ALA A 63 10.28 8.72 -0.02
N LEU A 64 10.84 7.61 0.46
CA LEU A 64 10.07 6.50 1.01
C LEU A 64 9.32 6.90 2.29
N ALA A 65 9.95 7.66 3.19
CA ALA A 65 9.30 8.17 4.39
C ALA A 65 8.09 9.04 4.05
N ILE A 66 8.24 9.97 3.09
CA ILE A 66 7.13 10.82 2.62
C ILE A 66 6.04 9.97 1.96
N ALA A 67 6.42 8.96 1.16
CA ALA A 67 5.47 8.04 0.53
C ALA A 67 4.66 7.24 1.56
N ILE A 68 5.29 6.74 2.62
CA ILE A 68 4.63 6.01 3.71
C ILE A 68 3.62 6.93 4.42
N VAL A 69 4.01 8.15 4.76
CA VAL A 69 3.10 9.13 5.40
C VAL A 69 1.91 9.43 4.49
N LYS A 70 2.15 9.66 3.20
CA LYS A 70 1.10 9.91 2.20
C LYS A 70 0.13 8.72 2.11
N GLY A 71 0.65 7.50 1.98
CA GLY A 71 -0.15 6.27 1.94
C GLY A 71 -0.94 6.06 3.24
N GLY A 72 -0.31 6.33 4.38
CA GLY A 72 -0.96 6.29 5.70
C GLY A 72 -2.16 7.22 5.80
N LEU A 73 -2.04 8.48 5.36
CA LEU A 73 -3.17 9.43 5.32
C LEU A 73 -4.33 8.91 4.45
N VAL A 74 -4.01 8.32 3.29
CA VAL A 74 -5.01 7.76 2.37
C VAL A 74 -5.79 6.63 3.03
N VAL A 75 -5.10 5.65 3.61
CA VAL A 75 -5.73 4.52 4.29
C VAL A 75 -6.54 5.00 5.50
N TRP A 76 -5.99 5.93 6.27
CA TRP A 76 -6.60 6.39 7.51
C TRP A 76 -7.92 7.14 7.27
N TYR A 77 -7.96 8.03 6.27
CA TYR A 77 -9.12 8.92 6.03
C TYR A 77 -9.96 8.53 4.81
N TYR A 78 -9.34 8.26 3.66
CA TYR A 78 -10.07 7.97 2.41
C TYR A 78 -10.61 6.56 2.35
N MET A 79 -9.90 5.57 2.92
CA MET A 79 -10.43 4.22 3.07
C MET A 79 -11.34 4.06 4.30
N GLY A 80 -11.60 5.14 5.03
CA GLY A 80 -12.53 5.15 6.16
C GLY A 80 -12.09 4.33 7.36
N VAL A 81 -10.82 3.87 7.43
CA VAL A 81 -10.31 3.02 8.53
C VAL A 81 -10.46 3.70 9.89
N ARG A 82 -10.31 5.04 9.95
CA ARG A 82 -10.49 5.82 11.17
C ARG A 82 -11.92 5.79 11.73
N PHE A 83 -12.91 5.80 10.85
CA PHE A 83 -14.34 5.89 11.17
C PHE A 83 -15.00 4.51 11.22
N GLY A 84 -14.33 3.49 10.68
CA GLY A 84 -14.77 2.10 10.72
C GLY A 84 -14.77 1.48 12.13
N THR A 85 -15.43 0.32 12.21
CA THR A 85 -15.49 -0.51 13.41
C THR A 85 -14.11 -1.03 13.82
N ARG A 86 -13.99 -1.55 15.05
CA ARG A 86 -12.74 -2.19 15.51
C ARG A 86 -12.33 -3.36 14.61
N LEU A 87 -13.31 -4.08 14.04
CA LEU A 87 -13.07 -5.18 13.10
C LEU A 87 -12.36 -4.68 11.84
N ILE A 88 -12.85 -3.59 11.23
CA ILE A 88 -12.23 -2.98 10.03
C ILE A 88 -10.77 -2.60 10.31
N LYS A 89 -10.48 -2.05 11.49
CA LYS A 89 -9.12 -1.65 11.87
C LYS A 89 -8.19 -2.87 11.97
N ILE A 90 -8.63 -3.95 12.63
CA ILE A 90 -7.85 -5.18 12.75
C ILE A 90 -7.55 -5.76 11.37
N PHE A 91 -8.55 -5.83 10.48
CA PHE A 91 -8.36 -6.33 9.11
C PHE A 91 -7.44 -5.42 8.28
N ALA A 92 -7.54 -4.10 8.43
CA ALA A 92 -6.66 -3.16 7.74
C ALA A 92 -5.19 -3.35 8.16
N PHE A 93 -4.91 -3.40 9.47
CA PHE A 93 -3.55 -3.64 9.97
C PHE A 93 -3.05 -5.04 9.62
N GLY A 94 -3.90 -6.07 9.75
CA GLY A 94 -3.57 -7.45 9.37
C GLY A 94 -3.25 -7.57 7.88
N GLY A 95 -4.01 -6.90 7.02
CA GLY A 95 -3.76 -6.83 5.58
C GLY A 95 -2.44 -6.17 5.24
N PHE A 96 -2.04 -5.11 5.95
CA PHE A 96 -0.73 -4.48 5.76
C PHE A 96 0.44 -5.35 6.24
N ILE A 97 0.29 -6.06 7.36
CA ILE A 97 1.30 -7.02 7.84
C ILE A 97 1.45 -8.17 6.84
N TRP A 98 0.32 -8.70 6.36
CA TRP A 98 0.30 -9.74 5.35
C TRP A 98 0.94 -9.26 4.03
N PHE A 99 0.60 -8.06 3.56
CA PHE A 99 1.21 -7.45 2.37
C PHE A 99 2.71 -7.24 2.52
N PHE A 100 3.18 -6.79 3.69
CA PHE A 100 4.60 -6.65 3.98
C PHE A 100 5.32 -8.01 3.93
N THR A 101 4.65 -9.07 4.38
CA THR A 101 5.18 -10.45 4.29
C THR A 101 5.37 -10.86 2.83
N LEU A 102 4.47 -10.49 1.92
CA LEU A 102 4.68 -10.73 0.48
C LEU A 102 5.94 -10.02 -0.05
N PHE A 103 6.17 -8.77 0.37
CA PHE A 103 7.37 -8.04 -0.05
C PHE A 103 8.65 -8.72 0.43
N VAL A 104 8.68 -9.16 1.70
CA VAL A 104 9.80 -9.95 2.26
C VAL A 104 9.99 -11.26 1.48
N MET A 105 8.90 -11.95 1.14
CA MET A 105 8.96 -13.18 0.36
C MET A 105 9.53 -12.95 -1.04
N LEU A 106 9.17 -11.85 -1.70
CA LEU A 106 9.75 -11.47 -2.99
C LEU A 106 11.26 -11.21 -2.86
N CYS A 107 11.70 -10.51 -1.81
CA CYS A 107 13.13 -10.32 -1.55
C CYS A 107 13.87 -11.67 -1.36
N ASP A 108 13.26 -12.61 -0.64
CA ASP A 108 13.78 -13.97 -0.49
C ASP A 108 13.91 -14.65 -1.86
N TYR A 109 12.87 -14.62 -2.70
CA TYR A 109 12.96 -15.18 -4.06
C TYR A 109 14.04 -14.54 -4.93
N THR A 110 14.26 -13.22 -4.84
CA THR A 110 15.30 -12.54 -5.63
C THR A 110 16.72 -12.90 -5.21
N THR A 111 16.91 -13.35 -3.97
CA THR A 111 18.24 -13.72 -3.44
C THR A 111 18.52 -15.22 -3.53
N ARG A 112 17.51 -16.03 -3.88
CA ARG A 112 17.70 -17.47 -4.12
C ARG A 112 18.47 -17.69 -5.43
N PRO A 113 19.57 -18.45 -5.40
CA PRO A 113 20.26 -18.82 -6.63
C PRO A 113 19.39 -19.81 -7.41
N TYR A 114 19.29 -19.61 -8.72
CA TYR A 114 18.67 -20.56 -9.66
C TYR A 114 19.61 -21.76 -9.86
N GLU A 115 19.86 -22.54 -8.81
CA GLU A 115 20.61 -23.79 -8.92
C GLU A 115 19.64 -24.97 -9.11
N PRO A 116 19.89 -25.87 -10.07
CA PRO A 116 19.21 -27.15 -10.11
C PRO A 116 19.77 -28.00 -8.96
N VAL A 117 19.15 -27.88 -7.78
CA VAL A 117 19.33 -28.66 -6.54
C VAL A 117 20.74 -29.24 -6.40
N LYS A 118 21.56 -28.67 -5.52
CA LYS A 118 22.85 -29.25 -5.13
C LYS A 118 22.60 -30.65 -4.55
N GLY A 119 22.64 -31.65 -5.41
CA GLY A 119 22.47 -33.05 -5.03
C GLY A 119 23.66 -33.52 -4.22
N TRP A 120 23.56 -34.73 -3.69
CA TRP A 120 24.66 -35.40 -2.99
C TRP A 120 25.83 -35.77 -3.90
N GLU A 121 25.74 -35.42 -5.19
CA GLU A 121 26.72 -35.73 -6.21
C GLU A 121 27.43 -34.47 -6.71
N LYS A 122 28.71 -34.61 -7.02
CA LYS A 122 29.56 -33.53 -7.54
C LYS A 122 29.27 -33.18 -9.01
N VAL A 123 28.27 -33.82 -9.63
CA VAL A 123 27.98 -33.69 -11.06
C VAL A 123 26.88 -32.67 -11.27
N SER A 124 27.11 -31.69 -12.14
CA SER A 124 26.13 -30.65 -12.48
C SER A 124 24.85 -31.29 -13.03
N SER A 125 23.70 -30.92 -12.46
CA SER A 125 22.38 -31.37 -12.92
C SER A 125 22.17 -30.92 -14.36
N SER A 126 22.32 -31.87 -15.29
CA SER A 126 22.10 -31.70 -16.72
C SER A 126 20.81 -32.38 -17.13
N ALA A 127 20.07 -31.80 -18.08
CA ALA A 127 18.91 -32.44 -18.69
C ALA A 127 19.28 -33.60 -19.64
N LEU A 128 20.59 -33.79 -19.90
CA LEU A 128 21.07 -34.89 -20.73
C LEU A 128 21.19 -36.19 -19.91
N PRO A 129 20.91 -37.37 -20.51
CA PRO A 129 21.09 -38.65 -19.85
C PRO A 129 22.52 -38.80 -19.32
N ARG A 130 22.66 -39.17 -18.05
CA ARG A 130 23.97 -39.33 -17.41
C ARG A 130 24.71 -40.51 -18.03
N SER A 131 25.67 -40.23 -18.91
CA SER A 131 26.63 -41.23 -19.38
C SER A 131 27.56 -41.57 -18.22
N THR A 132 27.42 -42.77 -17.68
CA THR A 132 28.36 -43.34 -16.71
C THR A 132 29.75 -43.45 -17.36
N ALA A 133 30.63 -42.49 -17.09
CA ALA A 133 32.04 -42.63 -17.45
C ALA A 133 32.58 -43.84 -16.69
N LYS A 134 32.99 -44.88 -17.44
CA LYS A 134 33.61 -46.10 -16.90
C LYS A 134 34.86 -45.69 -16.11
N GLU A 135 34.95 -46.09 -14.85
CA GLU A 135 36.15 -45.91 -14.04
C GLU A 135 37.33 -46.63 -14.70
N PRO A 136 38.51 -46.00 -14.81
CA PRO A 136 39.72 -46.71 -15.19
C PRO A 136 40.22 -47.54 -14.01
N ASP A 137 40.52 -48.82 -14.29
CA ASP A 137 40.98 -49.85 -13.37
C ASP A 137 42.24 -49.47 -12.57
#